data_AF-A0A5N8XTG8-F1
#
_entry.id   AF-A0A5N8XTG8-F1
#
_cell.length_a   1.000
_cell.length_b   1.000
_cell.length_c   1.000
_cell.angle_alpha   90.00
_cell.angle_beta   90.00
_cell.angle_gamma   90.00
#
_symmetry.space_group_name_H-M   'P 1'
#
loop_
_entity.id
_entity.type
_entity.pdbx_description
1 polymer ?
#
loop_
_entity_poly.entity_id
_entity_poly.type
_entity_poly.pdbx_seq_one_letter_code
_entity_poly.pdbx_strand_id
1 'polypeptide(L)'
;MGYWGYYVVGRSERPLVELDALARAEGMSLLSTADDGWQVWEYPNQDGSGDVGSMHALARETGAPALFGYVMDSACVVVEAAAPESGGWTTCLARGAMSGYLDGTEDGLTVEDYFLEPRDAAERAAAWAAEAGRTVNAERIVDVLAMEPDPSAPLAENLLFQLLDRLGVVPL
;
A
#
# COMPACT_ATOMS: atom_id res chain seq x y z
N MET A 1 -12.84 -13.47 11.61
CA MET A 1 -13.07 -12.19 10.91
C MET A 1 -11.79 -11.42 11.10
N GLY A 2 -11.00 -11.33 10.03
CA GLY A 2 -9.77 -10.53 10.00
C GLY A 2 -10.08 -9.06 9.80
N TYR A 3 -9.03 -8.26 9.70
CA TYR A 3 -9.12 -6.82 9.53
C TYR A 3 -9.47 -6.46 8.09
N TRP A 4 -10.33 -5.44 7.96
CA TRP A 4 -10.68 -4.78 6.71
C TRP A 4 -10.44 -3.29 6.89
N GLY A 5 -9.66 -2.69 5.99
CA GLY A 5 -9.30 -1.28 6.12
C GLY A 5 -8.11 -0.90 5.28
N TYR A 6 -7.71 0.36 5.40
CA TYR A 6 -6.59 0.93 4.67
C TYR A 6 -5.46 1.32 5.60
N TYR A 7 -4.25 1.14 5.12
CA TYR A 7 -3.07 1.84 5.61
C TYR A 7 -2.69 2.90 4.60
N VAL A 8 -2.65 4.15 5.03
CA VAL A 8 -2.30 5.31 4.21
C VAL A 8 -0.92 5.79 4.61
N VAL A 9 -0.01 5.81 3.64
CA VAL A 9 1.38 6.21 3.81
C VAL A 9 1.67 7.42 2.94
N GLY A 10 2.24 8.44 3.55
CA GLY A 10 2.59 9.67 2.86
C GLY A 10 3.59 10.49 3.65
N ARG A 11 4.21 11.45 2.96
CA ARG A 11 5.19 12.37 3.53
C ARG A 11 4.60 13.77 3.62
N SER A 12 4.60 14.37 4.80
CA SER A 12 4.11 15.73 5.02
C SER A 12 4.64 16.28 6.35
N GLU A 13 4.87 17.59 6.41
CA GLU A 13 5.17 18.30 7.67
C GLU A 13 3.94 18.45 8.58
N ARG A 14 2.74 18.37 7.99
CA ARG A 14 1.44 18.40 8.71
C ARG A 14 0.80 17.02 8.73
N PRO A 15 -0.09 16.70 9.69
CA PRO A 15 -0.84 15.44 9.71
C PRO A 15 -1.53 15.17 8.36
N LEU A 16 -1.40 13.95 7.82
CA LEU A 16 -2.01 13.63 6.51
C LEU A 16 -3.53 13.82 6.50
N VAL A 17 -4.19 13.56 7.63
CA VAL A 17 -5.65 13.73 7.80
C VAL A 17 -6.12 15.18 7.72
N GLU A 18 -5.21 16.16 7.79
CA GLU A 18 -5.54 17.58 7.60
C GLU A 18 -5.47 18.00 6.11
N LEU A 19 -5.08 17.10 5.22
CA LEU A 19 -4.95 17.36 3.79
C LEU A 19 -6.26 17.14 3.06
N ASP A 20 -6.52 17.96 2.04
CA ASP A 20 -7.77 17.91 1.27
C ASP A 20 -7.94 16.57 0.56
N ALA A 21 -6.83 15.92 0.19
CA ALA A 21 -6.81 14.59 -0.42
C ALA A 21 -7.45 13.50 0.46
N LEU A 22 -7.43 13.65 1.79
CA LEU A 22 -7.98 12.69 2.76
C LEU A 22 -9.24 13.22 3.48
N ALA A 23 -9.83 14.32 3.02
CA ALA A 23 -10.96 14.97 3.70
C ALA A 23 -12.21 14.07 3.88
N ARG A 24 -12.32 12.97 3.12
CA ARG A 24 -13.42 11.98 3.21
C ARG A 24 -13.13 10.82 4.16
N ALA A 25 -11.89 10.67 4.60
CA ALA A 25 -11.44 9.57 5.45
C ALA A 25 -11.60 9.95 6.94
N GLU A 26 -12.84 10.22 7.36
CA GLU A 26 -13.12 10.55 8.76
C GLU A 26 -12.93 9.33 9.67
N GLY A 27 -12.15 9.46 10.74
CA GLY A 27 -11.89 8.38 11.70
C GLY A 27 -10.56 7.65 11.52
N MET A 28 -9.66 8.18 10.67
CA MET A 28 -8.28 7.70 10.60
C MET A 28 -7.53 7.93 11.92
N SER A 29 -6.69 6.96 12.29
CA SER A 29 -5.79 7.04 13.44
C SER A 29 -4.33 6.94 13.00
N LEU A 30 -3.48 7.79 13.56
CA LEU A 30 -2.04 7.74 13.33
C LEU A 30 -1.49 6.45 13.95
N LEU A 31 -0.88 5.60 13.12
CA LEU A 31 -0.26 4.36 13.56
C LEU A 31 1.20 4.58 13.92
N SER A 32 1.94 5.27 13.04
CA SER A 32 3.37 5.50 13.22
C SER A 32 3.86 6.70 12.41
N THR A 33 5.01 7.24 12.80
CA THR A 33 5.75 8.27 12.08
C THR A 33 7.19 7.81 11.90
N ALA A 34 7.80 8.14 10.78
CA ALA A 34 9.20 7.88 10.49
C ALA A 34 9.93 9.18 10.14
N ASP A 35 11.25 9.07 9.94
CA ASP A 35 12.10 10.21 9.58
C ASP A 35 11.61 10.93 8.32
N ASP A 36 12.07 12.16 8.10
CA ASP A 36 11.75 12.96 6.92
C ASP A 36 10.25 13.31 6.74
N GLY A 37 9.43 13.13 7.78
CA GLY A 37 8.00 13.48 7.78
C GLY A 37 7.10 12.38 7.22
N TRP A 38 7.58 11.14 7.14
CA TRP A 38 6.77 9.99 6.77
C TRP A 38 5.77 9.64 7.87
N GLN A 39 4.54 9.36 7.48
CA GLN A 39 3.45 9.03 8.39
C GLN A 39 2.69 7.82 7.86
N VAL A 40 2.28 6.94 8.76
CA VAL A 40 1.38 5.80 8.49
C VAL A 40 0.12 6.00 9.29
N TRP A 41 -0.99 6.06 8.58
CA TRP A 41 -2.32 6.19 9.15
C TRP A 41 -3.13 4.94 8.87
N GLU A 42 -3.90 4.50 9.85
CA GLU A 42 -4.84 3.40 9.74
C GLU A 42 -6.25 3.95 9.56
N TYR A 43 -7.01 3.35 8.64
CA TYR A 43 -8.41 3.63 8.42
C TYR A 43 -9.22 2.32 8.41
N PRO A 44 -9.79 1.92 9.55
CA PRO A 44 -10.64 0.74 9.61
C PRO A 44 -11.88 0.90 8.71
N ASN A 45 -12.15 -0.10 7.87
CA ASN A 45 -13.28 -0.10 6.92
C ASN A 45 -14.03 -1.44 6.93
N GLN A 46 -14.57 -1.83 8.08
CA GLN A 46 -15.25 -3.12 8.23
C GLN A 46 -16.52 -3.27 7.39
N ASP A 47 -17.19 -2.15 7.10
CA ASP A 47 -18.44 -2.13 6.32
C ASP A 47 -18.20 -1.98 4.81
N GLY A 48 -16.93 -1.83 4.37
CA GLY A 48 -16.53 -1.69 2.97
C GLY A 48 -16.92 -0.37 2.31
N SER A 49 -17.54 0.57 3.05
CA SER A 49 -18.06 1.84 2.51
C SER A 49 -17.10 3.02 2.62
N GLY A 50 -15.99 2.86 3.34
CA GLY A 50 -15.00 3.91 3.58
C GLY A 50 -14.23 4.31 2.32
N ASP A 51 -14.09 5.62 2.09
CA ASP A 51 -13.38 6.23 0.96
C ASP A 51 -12.14 6.99 1.49
N VAL A 52 -10.95 6.45 1.26
CA VAL A 52 -9.68 7.11 1.62
C VAL A 52 -9.24 8.18 0.61
N GLY A 53 -10.04 8.44 -0.42
CA GLY A 53 -9.71 9.38 -1.48
C GLY A 53 -8.71 8.78 -2.48
N SER A 54 -7.89 9.65 -3.08
CA SER A 54 -7.00 9.26 -4.18
C SER A 54 -5.53 9.40 -3.80
N MET A 55 -4.76 8.31 -3.97
CA MET A 55 -3.31 8.36 -3.75
C MET A 55 -2.62 9.36 -4.69
N HIS A 56 -3.16 9.57 -5.89
CA HIS A 56 -2.66 10.58 -6.82
C HIS A 56 -2.92 12.01 -6.32
N ALA A 57 -4.09 12.26 -5.71
CA ALA A 57 -4.37 13.56 -5.11
C ALA A 57 -3.44 13.82 -3.93
N LEU A 58 -3.24 12.82 -3.07
CA LEU A 58 -2.33 12.92 -1.94
C LEU A 58 -0.89 13.20 -2.40
N ALA A 59 -0.38 12.42 -3.35
CA ALA A 59 0.97 12.59 -3.87
C ALA A 59 1.19 13.97 -4.51
N ARG A 60 0.17 14.52 -5.17
CA ARG A 60 0.20 15.87 -5.74
C ARG A 60 0.16 16.96 -4.68
N GLU A 61 -0.65 16.80 -3.65
CA GLU A 61 -0.82 17.78 -2.58
C GLU A 61 0.43 17.86 -1.70
N THR A 62 1.04 16.72 -1.39
CA THR A 62 2.29 16.65 -0.61
C THR A 62 3.53 16.96 -1.45
N GLY A 63 3.43 16.84 -2.79
CA GLY A 63 4.58 16.90 -3.69
C GLY A 63 5.57 15.76 -3.48
N ALA A 64 5.14 14.66 -2.85
CA ALA A 64 5.97 13.53 -2.49
C ALA A 64 5.24 12.20 -2.79
N PRO A 65 5.96 11.09 -2.96
CA PRO A 65 5.36 9.79 -3.18
C PRO A 65 4.38 9.38 -2.05
N ALA A 66 3.26 8.77 -2.42
CA ALA A 66 2.23 8.26 -1.51
C ALA A 66 1.84 6.80 -1.84
N LEU A 67 1.40 6.05 -0.83
CA LEU A 67 1.04 4.64 -0.96
C LEU A 67 -0.14 4.30 -0.05
N PHE A 68 -1.15 3.64 -0.60
CA PHE A 68 -2.28 3.06 0.11
C PHE A 68 -2.18 1.52 0.06
N GLY A 69 -2.38 0.88 1.22
CA GLY A 69 -2.50 -0.57 1.33
C GLY A 69 -3.89 -0.93 1.81
N TYR A 70 -4.72 -1.51 0.95
CA TYR A 70 -6.06 -1.97 1.29
C TYR A 70 -6.04 -3.44 1.70
N VAL A 71 -6.37 -3.72 2.96
CA VAL A 71 -6.36 -5.05 3.56
C VAL A 71 -7.75 -5.68 3.48
N MET A 72 -7.81 -6.93 3.05
CA MET A 72 -9.06 -7.71 2.96
C MET A 72 -8.96 -8.96 3.84
N ASP A 73 -9.75 -8.98 4.91
CA ASP A 73 -9.83 -10.06 5.92
C ASP A 73 -8.48 -10.46 6.55
N SER A 74 -7.52 -9.54 6.60
CA SER A 74 -6.10 -9.80 6.91
C SER A 74 -5.45 -10.86 6.00
N ALA A 75 -6.12 -11.31 4.94
CA ALA A 75 -5.69 -12.43 4.10
C ALA A 75 -4.83 -11.96 2.91
N CYS A 76 -5.11 -10.78 2.37
CA CYS A 76 -4.33 -10.17 1.31
C CYS A 76 -4.40 -8.63 1.35
N VAL A 77 -3.49 -7.99 0.61
CA VAL A 77 -3.42 -6.53 0.53
C VAL A 77 -3.34 -6.10 -0.93
N VAL A 78 -4.18 -5.15 -1.34
CA VAL A 78 -4.00 -4.38 -2.58
C VAL A 78 -3.11 -3.19 -2.25
N VAL A 79 -2.02 -3.03 -2.99
CA VAL A 79 -1.09 -1.90 -2.85
C VAL A 79 -1.28 -0.98 -4.04
N GLU A 80 -1.65 0.27 -3.75
CA GLU A 80 -1.81 1.34 -4.71
C GLU A 80 -0.85 2.46 -4.35
N ALA A 81 0.05 2.81 -5.25
CA ALA A 81 1.03 3.85 -5.00
C ALA A 81 1.07 4.83 -6.16
N ALA A 82 1.35 6.09 -5.84
CA ALA A 82 1.56 7.13 -6.83
C ALA A 82 2.66 8.07 -6.36
N ALA A 83 3.38 8.62 -7.33
CA ALA A 83 4.29 9.72 -7.11
C ALA A 83 4.14 10.78 -8.21
N PRO A 84 4.46 12.05 -7.94
CA PRO A 84 4.42 13.12 -8.93
C PRO A 84 5.13 12.80 -10.26
N GLU A 85 6.32 12.19 -10.23
CA GLU A 85 7.13 11.95 -11.43
C GLU A 85 7.09 10.48 -11.89
N SER A 86 7.19 9.52 -10.97
CA SER A 86 7.24 8.09 -11.29
C SER A 86 5.87 7.49 -11.62
N GLY A 87 4.80 8.27 -11.41
CA GLY A 87 3.43 7.89 -11.74
C GLY A 87 2.81 6.86 -10.80
N GLY A 88 1.62 6.37 -11.18
CA GLY A 88 0.86 5.38 -10.44
C GLY A 88 1.26 3.94 -10.77
N TRP A 89 1.20 3.06 -9.77
CA TRP A 89 1.31 1.61 -9.94
C TRP A 89 0.47 0.88 -8.89
N THR A 90 0.01 -0.31 -9.27
CA THR A 90 -0.88 -1.13 -8.45
C THR A 90 -0.42 -2.59 -8.48
N THR A 91 -0.34 -3.23 -7.32
CA THR A 91 -0.03 -4.66 -7.18
C THR A 91 -0.77 -5.24 -5.98
N CYS A 92 -0.53 -6.52 -5.66
CA CYS A 92 -1.06 -7.15 -4.46
C CYS A 92 0.01 -7.95 -3.70
N LEU A 93 -0.24 -8.15 -2.41
CA LEU A 93 0.49 -9.02 -1.48
C LEU A 93 -0.41 -10.20 -1.10
N ALA A 94 0.20 -11.36 -0.81
CA ALA A 94 -0.50 -12.64 -0.64
C ALA A 94 -1.35 -12.97 -1.88
N ARG A 95 -0.66 -13.15 -3.01
CA ARG A 95 -1.26 -13.35 -4.34
C ARG A 95 -2.16 -14.57 -4.38
N GLY A 96 -1.80 -15.63 -3.67
CA GLY A 96 -2.63 -16.84 -3.57
C GLY A 96 -3.99 -16.54 -2.95
N ALA A 97 -4.02 -15.81 -1.84
CA ALA A 97 -5.26 -15.37 -1.21
C ALA A 97 -6.04 -14.38 -2.10
N MET A 98 -5.36 -13.46 -2.77
CA MET A 98 -5.98 -12.52 -3.71
C MET A 98 -6.71 -13.24 -4.85
N SER A 99 -6.12 -14.29 -5.42
CA SER A 99 -6.77 -15.09 -6.47
C SER A 99 -8.11 -15.65 -5.99
N GLY A 100 -8.20 -16.13 -4.75
CA GLY A 100 -9.46 -16.63 -4.19
C GLY A 100 -10.57 -15.58 -4.08
N TYR A 101 -10.21 -14.29 -3.90
CA TYR A 101 -11.17 -13.18 -3.93
C TYR A 101 -11.62 -12.83 -5.35
N LEU A 102 -10.76 -13.03 -6.36
CA LEU A 102 -11.06 -12.74 -7.76
C LEU A 102 -11.79 -13.89 -8.47
N ASP A 103 -11.55 -15.15 -8.09
CA ASP A 103 -12.20 -16.33 -8.67
C ASP A 103 -13.74 -16.31 -8.53
N GLY A 104 -14.27 -15.48 -7.62
CA GLY A 104 -15.71 -15.24 -7.45
C GLY A 104 -16.30 -14.15 -8.36
N THR A 105 -15.49 -13.46 -9.15
CA THR A 105 -15.94 -12.39 -10.07
C THR A 105 -16.41 -12.98 -11.41
N GLU A 106 -17.55 -12.52 -11.93
CA GLU A 106 -18.21 -13.12 -13.10
C GLU A 106 -17.42 -12.98 -14.42
N ASP A 107 -16.32 -12.22 -14.42
CA ASP A 107 -15.58 -11.85 -15.63
C ASP A 107 -14.38 -12.76 -15.96
N GLY A 108 -14.05 -13.75 -15.12
CA GLY A 108 -12.95 -14.70 -15.37
C GLY A 108 -11.55 -14.04 -15.43
N LEU A 109 -11.44 -12.82 -14.88
CA LEU A 109 -10.21 -12.06 -14.79
C LEU A 109 -9.35 -12.59 -13.65
N THR A 110 -8.04 -12.68 -13.90
CA THR A 110 -7.06 -13.21 -12.98
C THR A 110 -6.34 -12.09 -12.24
N VAL A 111 -5.56 -12.44 -11.21
CA VAL A 111 -4.68 -11.50 -10.50
C VAL A 111 -3.78 -10.72 -11.48
N GLU A 112 -3.30 -11.36 -12.54
CA GLU A 112 -2.39 -10.74 -13.51
C GLU A 112 -3.07 -9.69 -14.40
N ASP A 113 -4.39 -9.75 -14.55
CA ASP A 113 -5.16 -8.77 -15.30
C ASP A 113 -5.35 -7.45 -14.53
N TYR A 114 -5.32 -7.52 -13.19
CA TYR A 114 -5.51 -6.36 -12.31
C TYR A 114 -4.23 -5.80 -11.70
N PHE A 115 -3.22 -6.65 -11.49
CA PHE A 115 -2.06 -6.33 -10.67
C PHE A 115 -0.76 -6.61 -11.41
N LEU A 116 0.16 -5.63 -11.37
CA LEU A 116 1.51 -5.81 -11.90
C LEU A 116 2.19 -7.02 -11.26
N GLU A 117 2.82 -7.86 -12.08
CA GLU A 117 3.66 -8.97 -11.65
C GLU A 117 4.74 -8.51 -10.64
N PRO A 118 5.23 -9.37 -9.73
CA PRO A 118 6.14 -8.96 -8.67
C PRO A 118 7.38 -8.21 -9.18
N ARG A 119 7.93 -8.63 -10.32
CA ARG A 119 9.12 -8.00 -10.92
C ARG A 119 8.81 -6.60 -11.44
N ASP A 120 7.76 -6.45 -12.23
CA ASP A 120 7.36 -5.15 -12.79
C ASP A 120 6.94 -4.18 -11.68
N ALA A 121 6.19 -4.67 -10.69
CA ALA A 121 5.82 -3.90 -9.52
C ALA A 121 7.06 -3.45 -8.71
N ALA A 122 8.07 -4.31 -8.54
CA ALA A 122 9.30 -3.95 -7.85
C ALA A 122 10.10 -2.85 -8.58
N GLU A 123 10.11 -2.86 -9.91
CA GLU A 123 10.74 -1.79 -10.69
C GLU A 123 10.03 -0.45 -10.48
N ARG A 124 8.68 -0.44 -10.50
CA ARG A 124 7.89 0.76 -10.21
C ARG A 124 8.06 1.24 -8.77
N ALA A 125 8.10 0.30 -7.82
CA ALA A 125 8.30 0.59 -6.41
C ALA A 125 9.70 1.16 -6.14
N ALA A 126 10.73 0.67 -6.84
CA ALA A 126 12.08 1.21 -6.75
C ALA A 126 12.17 2.63 -7.33
N ALA A 127 11.50 2.92 -8.45
CA ALA A 127 11.42 4.26 -9.00
C ALA A 127 10.67 5.23 -8.06
N TRP A 128 9.56 4.78 -7.47
CA TRP A 128 8.80 5.50 -6.46
C TRP A 128 9.66 5.81 -5.22
N ALA A 129 10.46 4.86 -4.75
CA ALA A 129 11.38 5.06 -3.63
C ALA A 129 12.52 6.02 -3.99
N ALA A 130 13.04 5.95 -5.21
CA ALA A 130 14.07 6.86 -5.70
C ALA A 130 13.59 8.31 -5.73
N GLU A 131 12.33 8.55 -6.14
CA GLU A 131 11.71 9.89 -6.08
C GLU A 131 11.54 10.38 -4.64
N ALA A 132 11.30 9.48 -3.68
CA ALA A 132 11.34 9.78 -2.26
C ALA A 132 12.75 10.06 -1.71
N GLY A 133 13.80 9.98 -2.54
CA GLY A 133 15.19 10.13 -2.12
C GLY A 133 15.78 8.88 -1.45
N ARG A 134 15.18 7.71 -1.67
CA ARG A 134 15.61 6.43 -1.11
C ARG A 134 16.23 5.54 -2.19
N THR A 135 17.38 4.94 -1.88
CA THR A 135 18.00 3.92 -2.74
C THR A 135 17.69 2.55 -2.17
N VAL A 136 16.89 1.77 -2.89
CA VAL A 136 16.38 0.46 -2.45
C VAL A 136 16.85 -0.65 -3.39
N ASN A 137 16.85 -1.89 -2.90
CA ASN A 137 17.21 -3.05 -3.70
C ASN A 137 15.94 -3.69 -4.28
N ALA A 138 15.74 -3.56 -5.61
CA ALA A 138 14.57 -4.09 -6.30
C ALA A 138 14.37 -5.60 -6.10
N GLU A 139 15.44 -6.40 -6.08
CA GLU A 139 15.31 -7.86 -5.86
C GLU A 139 14.76 -8.18 -4.47
N ARG A 140 15.11 -7.39 -3.45
CA ARG A 140 14.50 -7.54 -2.11
C ARG A 140 13.03 -7.12 -2.07
N ILE A 141 12.61 -6.22 -2.95
CA ILE A 141 11.20 -5.85 -3.10
C ILE A 141 10.45 -6.98 -3.80
N VAL A 142 11.03 -7.59 -4.86
CA VAL A 142 10.47 -8.78 -5.52
C VAL A 142 10.22 -9.89 -4.51
N ASP A 143 11.20 -10.17 -3.64
CA ASP A 143 11.08 -11.21 -2.60
C ASP A 143 9.83 -11.00 -1.72
N VAL A 144 9.53 -9.75 -1.32
CA VAL A 144 8.35 -9.43 -0.50
C VAL A 144 7.06 -9.48 -1.32
N LEU A 145 7.07 -8.97 -2.56
CA LEU A 145 5.89 -8.97 -3.44
C LEU A 145 5.47 -10.37 -3.92
N ALA A 146 6.40 -11.33 -3.88
CA ALA A 146 6.15 -12.75 -4.17
C ALA A 146 5.91 -13.59 -2.90
N MET A 147 6.00 -13.00 -1.72
CA MET A 147 5.85 -13.70 -0.45
C MET A 147 4.38 -13.98 -0.14
N GLU A 148 4.13 -15.16 0.44
CA GLU A 148 2.85 -15.50 1.07
C GLU A 148 2.95 -15.33 2.60
N PRO A 149 1.84 -15.01 3.30
CA PRO A 149 1.85 -14.83 4.74
C PRO A 149 2.36 -16.08 5.48
N ASP A 150 3.03 -15.88 6.61
CA ASP A 150 3.51 -16.98 7.44
C ASP A 150 2.32 -17.82 7.94
N PRO A 151 2.29 -19.16 7.72
CA PRO A 151 1.20 -20.00 8.18
C PRO A 151 0.96 -19.95 9.71
N SER A 152 1.97 -19.59 10.50
CA SER A 152 1.90 -19.44 11.95
C SER A 152 1.47 -18.03 12.40
N ALA A 153 1.53 -17.04 11.51
CA ALA A 153 1.07 -15.67 11.72
C ALA A 153 0.53 -15.10 10.38
N PRO A 154 -0.64 -15.56 9.91
CA PRO A 154 -1.12 -15.35 8.55
C PRO A 154 -1.79 -13.97 8.39
N LEU A 155 -1.06 -12.91 8.74
CA LEU A 155 -1.50 -11.52 8.63
C LEU A 155 -0.80 -10.89 7.43
N ALA A 156 -1.55 -10.56 6.39
CA ALA A 156 -1.03 -9.93 5.18
C ALA A 156 -0.49 -8.51 5.46
N GLU A 157 -0.95 -7.87 6.53
CA GLU A 157 -0.43 -6.61 7.06
C GLU A 157 1.07 -6.69 7.33
N ASN A 158 1.57 -7.84 7.81
CA ASN A 158 3.01 -8.04 8.04
C ASN A 158 3.81 -7.94 6.73
N LEU A 159 3.24 -8.37 5.61
CA LEU A 159 3.88 -8.22 4.29
C LEU A 159 3.87 -6.75 3.87
N LEU A 160 2.81 -6.01 4.16
CA LEU A 160 2.73 -4.58 3.87
C LEU A 160 3.80 -3.80 4.64
N PHE A 161 3.93 -4.02 5.95
CA PHE A 161 4.98 -3.33 6.72
C PHE A 161 6.38 -3.76 6.30
N GLN A 162 6.59 -5.02 5.90
CA GLN A 162 7.85 -5.45 5.29
C GLN A 162 8.12 -4.72 3.97
N LEU A 163 7.10 -4.50 3.13
CA LEU A 163 7.24 -3.72 1.91
C LEU A 163 7.63 -2.27 2.23
N LEU A 164 6.99 -1.63 3.20
CA LEU A 164 7.33 -0.26 3.62
C LEU A 164 8.76 -0.14 4.15
N ASP A 165 9.25 -1.14 4.88
CA ASP A 165 10.64 -1.25 5.31
C ASP A 165 11.59 -1.38 4.11
N ARG A 166 11.28 -2.25 3.13
CA ARG A 166 12.08 -2.39 1.90
C ARG A 166 12.10 -1.15 1.03
N LEU A 167 11.04 -0.34 1.08
CA LEU A 167 10.95 0.96 0.43
C LEU A 167 11.74 2.06 1.17
N GLY A 168 12.18 1.79 2.40
CA GLY A 168 12.97 2.72 3.20
C GLY A 168 12.17 3.93 3.70
N VAL A 169 10.84 3.83 3.77
CA VAL A 169 9.96 4.93 4.19
C VAL A 169 9.51 4.78 5.64
N VAL A 170 9.34 3.55 6.11
CA VAL A 170 8.95 3.26 7.49
C VAL A 170 9.76 2.04 7.96
N PRO A 171 10.69 2.19 8.92
CA PRO A 171 11.43 1.06 9.45
C PRO A 171 10.53 0.16 10.30
N LEU A 172 10.73 -1.15 10.19
CA LEU A 172 10.13 -2.17 11.05
C LEU A 172 10.84 -2.30 12.41
#